data_AF-A0A816HU12-F1
#
_entry.id   AF-A0A816HU12-F1
#
_cell.length_a   1.000
_cell.length_b   1.000
_cell.length_c   1.000
_cell.angle_alpha   90.00
_cell.angle_beta   90.00
_cell.angle_gamma   90.00
#
_symmetry.space_group_name_H-M   'P 1'
#
loop_
_entity.id
_entity.type
_entity.pdbx_description
1 polymer ?
#
loop_
_entity_poly.entity_id
_entity_poly.type
_entity_poly.pdbx_seq_one_letter_code
_entity_poly.pdbx_strand_id
1 'polypeptide(L)'
;NDDDDGNNRNQLQSILGHMPHLLIFYIREDPSRVLNILSFQSENLSVFFLDLISANLIYNNDQCAQLSQLSFVINCKALGIAVENRTCVISLINALNNLQALTIVSLDDNWNSASVSD
;
A
#
# COMPACT_ATOMS: atom_id res chain seq x y z
N ASN A 1 -21.74 -5.70 17.41
CA ASN A 1 -22.33 -5.50 16.07
C ASN A 1 -21.22 -5.84 15.07
N ASP A 2 -20.72 -7.08 15.16
CA ASP A 2 -19.33 -7.45 14.78
C ASP A 2 -19.26 -8.48 13.63
N ASP A 3 -20.42 -8.82 13.03
CA ASP A 3 -20.52 -9.89 12.03
C ASP A 3 -20.26 -9.43 10.59
N ASP A 4 -20.30 -8.12 10.32
CA ASP A 4 -20.17 -7.59 8.95
C ASP A 4 -18.69 -7.57 8.49
N ASP A 5 -17.79 -7.30 9.42
CA ASP A 5 -16.36 -7.27 9.18
C ASP A 5 -15.80 -8.66 8.86
N GLY A 6 -16.26 -9.71 9.56
CA GLY A 6 -15.82 -11.09 9.33
C GLY A 6 -16.18 -11.60 7.93
N ASN A 7 -17.32 -11.18 7.39
CA ASN A 7 -17.81 -11.64 6.09
C ASN A 7 -17.06 -10.98 4.92
N ASN A 8 -16.77 -9.67 5.01
CA ASN A 8 -15.95 -8.97 4.03
C ASN A 8 -14.49 -9.48 4.01
N ARG A 9 -13.95 -9.85 5.16
CA ARG A 9 -12.58 -10.39 5.31
C ARG A 9 -12.40 -11.72 4.57
N ASN A 10 -13.32 -12.66 4.77
CA ASN A 10 -13.25 -13.97 4.12
C ASN A 10 -13.47 -13.89 2.61
N GLN A 11 -14.29 -12.94 2.15
CA GLN A 11 -14.49 -12.71 0.72
C GLN A 11 -13.23 -12.14 0.05
N LEU A 12 -12.54 -11.19 0.68
CA LEU A 12 -11.29 -10.65 0.14
C LEU A 12 -10.22 -11.73 0.02
N GLN A 13 -10.02 -12.53 1.07
CA GLN A 13 -9.08 -13.65 1.04
C GLN A 13 -9.44 -14.68 -0.03
N SER A 14 -10.73 -15.01 -0.18
CA SER A 14 -11.21 -15.92 -1.23
C SER A 14 -10.90 -15.36 -2.63
N ILE A 15 -11.16 -14.07 -2.89
CA ILE A 15 -10.88 -13.45 -4.19
C ILE A 15 -9.38 -13.46 -4.50
N LEU A 16 -8.54 -13.11 -3.51
CA LEU A 16 -7.09 -13.10 -3.65
C LEU A 16 -6.52 -14.51 -3.87
N GLY A 17 -7.04 -15.52 -3.17
CA GLY A 17 -6.65 -16.92 -3.33
C GLY A 17 -7.00 -17.51 -4.70
N HIS A 18 -8.06 -17.02 -5.36
CA HIS A 18 -8.44 -17.45 -6.71
C HIS A 18 -7.76 -16.65 -7.83
N MET A 19 -7.05 -15.57 -7.51
CA MET A 19 -6.36 -14.70 -8.47
C MET A 19 -4.87 -14.54 -8.12
N PRO A 20 -4.04 -15.59 -8.31
CA PRO A 20 -2.60 -15.54 -7.99
C PRO A 20 -1.79 -14.54 -8.85
N HIS A 21 -2.44 -13.90 -9.82
CA HIS A 21 -1.85 -12.95 -10.76
C HIS A 21 -2.65 -11.65 -10.84
N LEU A 22 -3.07 -11.10 -9.69
CA LEU A 22 -3.60 -9.74 -9.65
C LEU A 22 -2.54 -8.77 -10.21
N LEU A 23 -2.85 -8.24 -11.39
CA LEU A 23 -1.99 -7.29 -12.10
C LEU A 23 -1.85 -6.00 -11.31
N ILE A 24 -2.94 -5.52 -10.71
CA ILE A 24 -2.93 -4.31 -9.91
C ILE A 24 -3.90 -4.45 -8.73
N PHE A 25 -3.43 -4.09 -7.55
CA PHE A 25 -4.23 -4.01 -6.33
C PHE A 25 -4.24 -2.58 -5.84
N TYR A 26 -5.44 -1.99 -5.80
CA TYR A 26 -5.67 -0.61 -5.39
C TYR A 26 -6.37 -0.60 -4.03
N ILE A 27 -5.82 0.12 -3.05
CA ILE A 27 -6.47 0.32 -1.75
C ILE A 27 -6.61 1.81 -1.53
N ARG A 28 -7.86 2.31 -1.45
CA ARG A 28 -8.19 3.73 -1.28
C ARG A 28 -8.79 4.00 0.10
N GLU A 29 -8.19 3.43 1.11
CA GLU A 29 -8.60 3.51 2.52
C GLU A 29 -7.50 4.17 3.32
N ASP A 30 -7.81 4.84 4.44
CA ASP A 30 -6.79 5.53 5.25
C ASP A 30 -5.58 4.63 5.58
N PRO A 31 -4.37 5.19 5.77
CA PRO A 31 -3.16 4.39 5.93
C PRO A 31 -3.26 3.33 7.05
N SER A 32 -3.97 3.64 8.14
CA SER A 32 -4.18 2.70 9.25
C SER A 32 -5.06 1.51 8.84
N ARG A 33 -6.13 1.76 8.08
CA ARG A 33 -6.99 0.71 7.52
C ARG A 33 -6.26 -0.11 6.46
N VAL A 34 -5.43 0.50 5.62
CA VAL A 34 -4.59 -0.23 4.66
C VAL A 34 -3.65 -1.20 5.39
N LEU A 35 -2.94 -0.71 6.41
CA LEU A 35 -2.05 -1.54 7.21
C LEU A 35 -2.81 -2.71 7.86
N ASN A 36 -4.04 -2.46 8.31
CA ASN A 36 -4.91 -3.49 8.87
C ASN A 36 -5.33 -4.54 7.83
N ILE A 37 -5.75 -4.11 6.64
CA ILE A 37 -6.13 -5.01 5.52
C ILE A 37 -4.95 -5.90 5.14
N LEU A 38 -3.76 -5.32 5.08
CA LEU A 38 -2.53 -6.01 4.68
C LEU A 38 -1.99 -6.93 5.79
N SER A 39 -2.14 -6.56 7.07
CA SER A 39 -1.71 -7.38 8.20
C SER A 39 -2.58 -8.62 8.44
N PHE A 40 -3.84 -8.60 7.98
CA PHE A 40 -4.75 -9.74 8.08
C PHE A 40 -4.63 -10.75 6.94
N GLN A 41 -3.77 -10.52 5.94
CA GLN A 41 -3.47 -11.54 4.95
C GLN A 41 -2.62 -12.64 5.61
N SER A 42 -3.23 -13.80 5.86
CA SER A 42 -2.53 -14.97 6.43
C SER A 42 -1.65 -15.70 5.40
N GLU A 43 -1.78 -15.34 4.13
CA GLU A 43 -1.09 -15.94 3.00
C GLU A 43 -0.32 -14.89 2.22
N ASN A 44 0.78 -15.30 1.57
CA ASN A 44 1.63 -14.44 0.76
C ASN A 44 0.81 -13.79 -0.37
N LEU A 45 0.39 -12.53 -0.16
CA LEU A 45 -0.26 -11.71 -1.17
C LEU A 45 0.76 -11.42 -2.28
N SER A 46 0.56 -12.05 -3.44
CA SER A 46 1.38 -11.80 -4.62
C SER A 46 0.63 -10.91 -5.60
N VAL A 47 1.07 -9.66 -5.74
CA VAL A 47 0.48 -8.67 -6.66
C VAL A 47 1.57 -8.12 -7.58
N PHE A 48 1.25 -7.85 -8.84
CA PHE A 48 2.25 -7.24 -9.72
C PHE A 48 2.50 -5.78 -9.35
N PHE A 49 1.42 -4.99 -9.18
CA PHE A 49 1.49 -3.59 -8.74
C PHE A 49 0.58 -3.35 -7.52
N LEU A 50 1.15 -2.81 -6.45
CA LEU A 50 0.41 -2.32 -5.29
C LEU A 50 0.35 -0.79 -5.38
N ASP A 51 -0.85 -0.23 -5.55
CA ASP A 51 -1.04 1.21 -5.66
C ASP A 51 -1.73 1.78 -4.42
N LEU A 52 -0.95 2.52 -3.64
CA LEU A 52 -1.34 3.23 -2.43
C LEU A 52 -1.35 4.75 -2.64
N ILE A 53 -1.32 5.22 -3.90
CA ILE A 53 -1.35 6.64 -4.22
C ILE A 53 -2.81 7.13 -4.17
N SER A 54 -3.10 7.98 -3.20
CA SER A 54 -4.38 8.69 -3.11
C SER A 54 -4.20 9.98 -2.32
N ALA A 55 -5.00 11.01 -2.64
CA ALA A 55 -4.91 12.34 -2.04
C ALA A 55 -5.07 12.33 -0.52
N ASN A 56 -5.72 11.30 0.03
CA ASN A 56 -5.95 11.16 1.47
C ASN A 56 -4.99 10.17 2.16
N LEU A 57 -4.05 9.56 1.42
CA LEU A 57 -3.22 8.44 1.86
C LEU A 57 -1.74 8.79 1.93
N ILE A 58 -1.42 9.76 2.79
CA ILE A 58 -0.04 10.19 3.00
C ILE A 58 0.54 9.39 4.15
N TYR A 59 1.49 8.51 3.83
CA TYR A 59 2.15 7.66 4.82
C TYR A 59 3.28 8.41 5.52
N ASN A 60 3.26 8.43 6.84
CA ASN A 60 4.34 8.96 7.65
C ASN A 60 5.44 7.89 7.92
N ASN A 61 6.47 8.28 8.68
CA ASN A 61 7.59 7.38 9.02
C ASN A 61 7.14 6.11 9.74
N ASP A 62 6.25 6.22 10.73
CA ASP A 62 5.78 5.06 11.52
C ASP A 62 4.96 4.10 10.67
N GLN A 63 4.11 4.62 9.79
CA GLN A 63 3.28 3.82 8.89
C GLN A 63 4.13 3.14 7.82
N CYS A 64 5.19 3.78 7.33
CA CYS A 64 6.14 3.14 6.41
C CYS A 64 6.95 2.05 7.10
N ALA A 65 7.32 2.23 8.37
CA ALA A 65 7.97 1.19 9.16
C ALA A 65 7.05 -0.02 9.35
N GLN A 66 5.76 0.19 9.65
CA GLN A 66 4.77 -0.88 9.73
C GLN A 66 4.58 -1.58 8.37
N LEU A 67 4.45 -0.81 7.28
CA LEU A 67 4.32 -1.38 5.94
C LEU A 67 5.56 -2.21 5.54
N SER A 68 6.75 -1.78 5.97
CA SER A 68 8.00 -2.53 5.77
C SER A 68 7.97 -3.88 6.51
N GLN A 69 7.35 -3.95 7.69
CA GLN A 69 7.22 -5.21 8.44
C GLN A 69 6.24 -6.18 7.78
N LEU A 70 5.30 -5.67 6.97
CA LEU A 70 4.37 -6.48 6.19
C LEU A 70 4.99 -7.05 4.90
N SER A 71 6.26 -6.76 4.62
CA SER A 71 6.94 -7.23 3.40
C SER A 71 7.09 -8.75 3.31
N PHE A 72 7.05 -9.46 4.44
CA PHE A 72 7.02 -10.92 4.47
C PHE A 72 5.72 -11.50 3.93
N VAL A 73 4.64 -10.71 3.97
CA VAL A 73 3.29 -11.10 3.56
C VAL A 73 2.99 -10.58 2.16
N ILE A 74 3.60 -9.48 1.74
CA ILE A 74 3.33 -8.83 0.44
C ILE A 74 4.51 -9.04 -0.50
N ASN A 75 4.29 -9.84 -1.53
CA ASN A 75 5.19 -9.94 -2.67
C ASN A 75 4.67 -9.03 -3.79
N CYS A 76 5.36 -7.89 -4.02
CA CYS A 76 5.05 -6.99 -5.12
C CYS A 76 6.26 -6.67 -5.98
N LYS A 77 6.04 -6.47 -7.29
CA LYS A 77 7.07 -6.04 -8.24
C LYS A 77 7.09 -4.53 -8.45
N ALA A 78 5.94 -3.89 -8.29
CA ALA A 78 5.82 -2.44 -8.38
C ALA A 78 5.04 -1.90 -7.18
N LEU A 79 5.45 -0.74 -6.67
CA LEU A 79 4.77 -0.02 -5.58
C LEU A 79 4.54 1.43 -5.98
N GLY A 80 3.31 1.90 -5.81
CA GLY A 80 2.95 3.32 -5.81
C GLY A 80 2.61 3.73 -4.38
N ILE A 81 3.21 4.80 -3.88
CA ILE A 81 2.95 5.27 -2.51
C ILE A 81 3.03 6.79 -2.40
N ALA A 82 2.07 7.39 -1.68
CA ALA A 82 2.14 8.78 -1.28
C ALA A 82 2.69 8.89 0.16
N VAL A 83 3.68 9.74 0.39
CA VAL A 83 4.42 9.81 1.65
C VAL A 83 4.60 11.24 2.13
N GLU A 84 4.76 11.43 3.43
CA GLU A 84 5.10 12.73 3.99
C GLU A 84 6.50 13.15 3.55
N ASN A 85 7.50 12.27 3.75
CA ASN A 85 8.90 12.52 3.43
C ASN A 85 9.52 11.29 2.76
N ARG A 86 10.31 11.47 1.70
CA ARG A 86 10.93 10.35 0.94
C ARG A 86 11.87 9.44 1.76
N THR A 87 12.38 9.89 2.91
CA THR A 87 13.21 9.05 3.77
C THR A 87 12.46 7.83 4.30
N CYS A 88 11.13 7.93 4.45
CA CYS A 88 10.30 6.85 4.96
C CYS A 88 10.26 5.62 4.03
N VAL A 89 10.51 5.80 2.73
CA VAL A 89 10.44 4.71 1.73
C VAL A 89 11.73 3.90 1.66
N ILE A 90 12.82 4.35 2.27
CA ILE A 90 14.10 3.62 2.28
C ILE A 90 13.93 2.27 3.01
N SER A 91 13.23 2.24 4.15
CA SER A 91 12.96 0.99 4.86
C SER A 91 12.06 0.05 4.05
N LEU A 92 11.10 0.59 3.29
CA LEU A 92 10.21 -0.17 2.42
C LEU A 92 10.96 -0.86 1.28
N ILE A 93 11.85 -0.14 0.60
CA ILE A 93 12.67 -0.69 -0.48
C ILE A 93 13.52 -1.85 0.02
N ASN A 94 14.14 -1.70 1.20
CA ASN A 94 14.97 -2.74 1.78
C ASN A 94 14.17 -3.97 2.25
N ALA A 95 12.89 -3.78 2.57
CA ALA A 95 12.04 -4.86 3.06
C ALA A 95 11.37 -5.64 1.90
N LEU A 96 11.05 -4.98 0.78
CA LEU A 96 10.37 -5.56 -0.38
C LEU A 96 11.39 -6.08 -1.41
N ASN A 97 11.95 -7.26 -1.15
CA ASN A 97 13.05 -7.84 -1.94
C ASN A 97 12.75 -8.07 -3.44
N ASN A 98 11.47 -8.13 -3.83
CA ASN A 98 11.05 -8.34 -5.22
C ASN A 98 10.65 -7.06 -5.94
N LEU A 99 10.81 -5.89 -5.29
CA LEU A 99 10.45 -4.60 -5.86
C LEU A 99 11.39 -4.25 -7.02
N GLN A 100 10.81 -3.97 -8.19
CA GLN A 100 11.49 -3.61 -9.43
C GLN A 100 11.16 -2.18 -9.88
N ALA A 101 9.99 -1.66 -9.48
CA ALA A 101 9.55 -0.31 -9.81
C ALA A 101 8.93 0.37 -8.58
N LEU A 102 9.20 1.66 -8.43
CA LEU A 102 8.70 2.46 -7.32
C LEU A 102 8.27 3.84 -7.82
N THR A 103 7.02 4.21 -7.54
CA THR A 103 6.47 5.53 -7.77
C THR A 103 6.20 6.17 -6.41
N ILE A 104 6.85 7.29 -6.13
CA ILE A 104 6.68 8.03 -4.87
C ILE A 104 6.06 9.38 -5.18
N VAL A 105 5.01 9.73 -4.45
CA VAL A 105 4.49 11.09 -4.38
C VAL A 105 4.76 11.62 -2.98
N SER A 106 5.50 12.73 -2.83
CA SER A 106 5.82 13.28 -1.51
C SER A 106 5.17 14.64 -1.30
N LEU A 107 4.77 14.96 -0.07
CA LEU A 107 4.37 16.33 0.28
C LEU A 107 5.52 17.33 0.13
N ASP A 108 6.76 16.91 0.34
CA ASP A 108 7.97 17.70 0.09
C ASP A 108 8.09 18.10 -1.39
N ASP A 109 7.45 17.35 -2.30
CA ASP A 109 7.36 17.66 -3.72
C ASP A 109 6.21 18.64 -4.02
N ASN A 110 6.07 19.68 -3.21
CA ASN A 110 5.28 20.89 -3.47
C ASN A 110 4.07 20.66 -4.42
N TRP A 111 3.05 19.94 -3.93
CA TRP A 111 1.80 19.65 -4.68
C TRP A 111 1.09 20.93 -5.16
N ASN A 112 1.49 22.11 -4.67
CA ASN A 112 0.90 23.41 -4.99
C ASN A 112 1.44 24.12 -6.24
N SER A 113 2.25 23.50 -7.09
CA SER A 113 2.71 24.13 -8.34
C SER A 113 1.81 23.84 -9.55
N ALA A 114 0.48 23.96 -9.39
CA ALA A 114 -0.43 24.09 -10.53
C ALA A 114 -1.79 24.72 -10.14
N SER A 115 -1.79 25.80 -9.36
CA SER A 115 -2.79 26.84 -9.64
C SER A 115 -2.28 27.63 -10.84
N VAL A 116 -2.61 27.15 -12.04
CA VAL A 116 -2.53 28.00 -13.24
C VAL A 116 -3.51 29.13 -12.99
N SER A 117 -2.98 30.31 -12.68
CA SER A 117 -3.75 31.54 -12.65
C SER A 117 -4.28 31.79 -14.08
N ASP A 118 -5.60 31.85 -14.23
CA ASP A 118 -6.24 32.48 -15.39
C ASP A 118 -6.02 34.00 -15.37
#